data_AF-A0A920D5Y1-F1
#
_entry.id   AF-A0A920D5Y1-F1
#
_cell.length_a   1.000
_cell.length_b   1.000
_cell.length_c   1.000
_cell.angle_alpha   90.00
_cell.angle_beta   90.00
_cell.angle_gamma   90.00
#
_symmetry.space_group_name_H-M   'P 1'
#
loop_
_entity.id
_entity.type
_entity.pdbx_description
1 polymer ?
#
loop_
_entity_poly.entity_id
_entity_poly.type
_entity_poly.pdbx_seq_one_letter_code
_entity_poly.pdbx_strand_id
1 'polypeptide(L)'
;MKVLNNPVVLVSATAILYIFAGLMYMPWIPEAMTVSLGILGPEQGSEGQLVQMWGQWAVGIGTALLLMLIIYRMANESFHKWAIVIQLALIAFCMAAQLPPLLFWVLFALSDAQQAEWSILIPHLFLLMLAGWSLFRLLDELNGVKNS
;
A
#
# COMPACT_ATOMS: atom_id res chain seq x y z
N MET A 1 -6.21 10.61 19.26
CA MET A 1 -5.50 11.37 18.21
C MET A 1 -3.97 11.29 18.27
N LYS A 2 -3.31 11.34 19.45
CA LYS A 2 -1.83 11.30 19.52
C LYS A 2 -1.17 10.05 18.89
N VAL A 3 -1.80 8.89 19.02
CA VAL A 3 -1.28 7.61 18.47
C VAL A 3 -1.33 7.56 16.94
N LEU A 4 -2.40 8.08 16.33
CA LEU A 4 -2.58 8.09 14.86
C LEU A 4 -1.65 9.08 14.14
N ASN A 5 -0.96 9.96 14.87
CA ASN A 5 0.04 10.87 14.31
C ASN A 5 1.47 10.34 14.44
N ASN A 6 1.68 9.17 15.05
CA ASN A 6 3.00 8.60 15.20
C ASN A 6 3.45 7.95 13.88
N PRO A 7 4.59 8.35 13.29
CA PRO A 7 5.05 7.84 12.00
C PRO A 7 5.28 6.32 12.04
N VAL A 8 5.79 5.78 13.13
CA VAL A 8 5.98 4.33 13.31
C VAL A 8 4.66 3.58 13.20
N VAL A 9 3.60 4.09 13.84
CA VAL A 9 2.27 3.45 13.83
C VAL A 9 1.68 3.48 12.43
N LEU A 10 1.78 4.62 11.74
CA LEU A 10 1.25 4.78 10.39
C LEU A 10 2.01 3.93 9.37
N VAL A 11 3.35 3.91 9.41
CA VAL A 11 4.17 3.07 8.53
C VAL A 11 3.87 1.59 8.77
N SER A 12 3.77 1.17 10.04
CA SER A 12 3.40 -0.21 10.39
C SER A 12 2.02 -0.58 9.86
N ALA A 13 1.01 0.28 10.08
CA ALA A 13 -0.35 0.04 9.61
C ALA A 13 -0.41 -0.02 8.07
N THR A 14 0.29 0.90 7.39
CA THR A 14 0.41 0.90 5.92
C THR A 14 1.01 -0.40 5.44
N ALA A 15 2.16 -0.79 5.98
CA ALA A 15 2.86 -1.99 5.58
C ALA A 15 2.02 -3.26 5.78
N ILE A 16 1.40 -3.42 6.97
CA ILE A 16 0.55 -4.57 7.29
C ILE A 16 -0.65 -4.65 6.35
N LEU A 17 -1.32 -3.53 6.09
CA LEU A 17 -2.51 -3.51 5.23
C LEU A 17 -2.15 -3.74 3.75
N TYR A 18 -1.00 -3.27 3.27
CA TYR A 18 -0.50 -3.59 1.94
C TYR A 18 -0.10 -5.06 1.81
N ILE A 19 0.53 -5.65 2.83
CA ILE A 19 0.80 -7.10 2.86
C ILE A 19 -0.51 -7.87 2.82
N PHE A 20 -1.46 -7.52 3.68
CA PHE A 20 -2.76 -8.19 3.73
C PHE A 20 -3.49 -8.10 2.38
N ALA A 21 -3.59 -6.90 1.81
CA ALA A 21 -4.17 -6.70 0.48
C ALA A 21 -3.42 -7.52 -0.57
N GLY A 22 -2.08 -7.49 -0.58
CA GLY A 22 -1.25 -8.26 -1.50
C GLY A 22 -1.45 -9.77 -1.40
N LEU A 23 -1.59 -10.30 -0.18
CA LEU A 23 -1.88 -11.72 0.06
C LEU A 23 -3.25 -12.12 -0.48
N MET A 24 -4.23 -11.22 -0.48
CA MET A 24 -5.55 -11.49 -1.07
C MET A 24 -5.49 -11.73 -2.58
N TYR A 25 -4.48 -11.18 -3.27
CA TYR A 25 -4.26 -11.35 -4.70
C TYR A 25 -3.50 -12.65 -5.07
N MET A 26 -3.11 -13.46 -4.09
CA MET A 26 -2.29 -14.65 -4.32
C MET A 26 -3.11 -15.84 -4.86
N PRO A 27 -2.53 -16.67 -5.74
CA PRO A 27 -3.25 -17.75 -6.41
C PRO A 27 -3.75 -18.86 -5.46
N TRP A 28 -3.24 -18.92 -4.23
CA TRP A 28 -3.71 -19.88 -3.22
C TRP A 28 -4.96 -19.42 -2.46
N ILE A 29 -5.37 -18.15 -2.60
CA ILE A 29 -6.64 -17.68 -2.04
C ILE A 29 -7.75 -18.05 -3.03
N PRO A 30 -8.80 -18.78 -2.61
CA PRO A 30 -9.89 -19.15 -3.51
C PRO A 30 -10.60 -17.91 -4.07
N GLU A 31 -10.88 -17.90 -5.37
CA GLU A 31 -11.60 -16.81 -6.07
C GLU A 31 -12.96 -16.51 -5.41
N ALA A 32 -13.67 -17.52 -4.93
CA ALA A 32 -14.93 -17.33 -4.21
C ALA A 32 -14.75 -16.45 -2.95
N MET A 33 -13.59 -16.53 -2.29
CA MET A 33 -13.28 -15.75 -1.11
C MET A 33 -12.92 -14.31 -1.49
N THR A 34 -12.22 -14.12 -2.60
CA THR A 34 -11.80 -12.79 -3.07
C THR A 34 -12.95 -11.98 -3.68
N VAL A 35 -13.84 -12.65 -4.42
CA VAL A 35 -15.10 -12.10 -4.92
C VAL A 35 -16.05 -11.80 -3.77
N SER A 36 -16.15 -12.66 -2.74
CA SER A 36 -17.02 -12.39 -1.57
C SER A 36 -16.57 -11.19 -0.74
N LEU A 37 -15.26 -10.88 -0.74
CA LEU A 37 -14.71 -9.72 -0.05
C LEU A 37 -14.88 -8.44 -0.90
N GLY A 38 -15.30 -8.56 -2.16
CA GLY A 38 -15.49 -7.46 -3.10
C GLY A 38 -14.21 -6.68 -3.42
N ILE A 39 -13.06 -7.16 -2.96
CA ILE A 39 -11.75 -6.54 -3.18
C ILE A 39 -11.29 -6.84 -4.61
N LEU A 40 -11.61 -8.03 -5.13
CA LEU A 40 -11.20 -8.49 -6.44
C LEU A 40 -12.41 -8.49 -7.38
N GLY A 41 -12.41 -7.49 -8.26
CA GLY A 41 -13.36 -7.41 -9.35
C GLY A 41 -13.11 -8.48 -10.43
N PRO A 42 -13.90 -8.44 -11.52
CA PRO A 42 -13.71 -9.28 -12.70
C PRO A 42 -12.29 -9.24 -13.31
N GLU A 43 -11.45 -8.28 -12.91
CA GLU A 43 -10.04 -8.14 -13.32
C GLU A 43 -9.18 -9.37 -13.02
N GLN A 44 -9.49 -10.12 -11.95
CA GLN A 44 -8.75 -11.33 -11.62
C GLN A 44 -8.97 -12.43 -12.68
N GLY A 45 -10.12 -12.42 -13.36
CA GLY A 45 -10.45 -13.35 -14.44
C GLY A 45 -9.89 -12.94 -15.81
N SER A 46 -9.74 -11.63 -16.09
CA SER A 46 -9.22 -11.13 -17.38
C SER A 46 -7.70 -10.91 -17.39
N GLU A 47 -7.13 -10.45 -16.27
CA GLU A 47 -5.73 -10.01 -16.15
C GLU A 47 -5.03 -10.67 -14.94
N GLY A 48 -5.41 -11.92 -14.61
CA GLY A 48 -4.99 -12.60 -13.39
C GLY A 48 -3.47 -12.64 -13.14
N GLN A 49 -2.64 -12.68 -14.17
CA GLN A 49 -1.17 -12.61 -14.02
C GLN A 49 -0.68 -11.24 -13.55
N LEU A 50 -1.22 -10.15 -14.09
CA LEU A 50 -0.85 -8.79 -13.69
C LEU A 50 -1.29 -8.51 -12.25
N VAL A 51 -2.51 -8.94 -11.93
CA VAL A 51 -3.10 -8.81 -10.60
C VAL A 51 -2.28 -9.59 -9.55
N GLN A 52 -1.82 -10.80 -9.87
CA GLN A 52 -0.91 -11.57 -9.01
C GLN A 52 0.46 -10.89 -8.84
N MET A 53 1.03 -10.36 -9.92
CA MET A 53 2.29 -9.62 -9.87
C MET A 53 2.18 -8.40 -8.95
N TRP A 54 1.06 -7.67 -8.99
CA TRP A 54 0.79 -6.56 -8.07
C TRP A 54 0.66 -7.03 -6.63
N GLY A 55 -0.02 -8.15 -6.41
CA GLY A 55 -0.07 -8.79 -5.10
C GLY A 55 1.32 -9.05 -4.52
N GLN A 56 2.22 -9.60 -5.35
CA GLN A 56 3.61 -9.88 -4.96
C GLN A 56 4.38 -8.61 -4.63
N TRP A 57 4.21 -7.55 -5.43
CA TRP A 57 4.83 -6.26 -5.15
C TRP A 57 4.30 -5.63 -3.86
N ALA A 58 3.00 -5.69 -3.60
CA ALA A 58 2.41 -5.17 -2.37
C ALA A 58 2.95 -5.89 -1.13
N VAL A 59 3.06 -7.23 -1.17
CA VAL A 59 3.69 -8.02 -0.11
C VAL A 59 5.17 -7.68 0.05
N GLY A 60 5.92 -7.60 -1.05
CA GLY A 60 7.35 -7.30 -1.04
C GLY A 60 7.65 -5.91 -0.47
N ILE A 61 6.96 -4.88 -0.94
CA ILE A 61 7.13 -3.49 -0.47
C ILE A 61 6.69 -3.35 0.99
N GLY A 62 5.55 -3.94 1.38
CA GLY A 62 5.10 -3.90 2.76
C GLY A 62 6.09 -4.61 3.71
N THR A 63 6.64 -5.74 3.29
CA THR A 63 7.69 -6.43 4.07
C THR A 63 8.95 -5.57 4.18
N ALA A 64 9.38 -4.95 3.08
CA ALA A 64 10.52 -4.04 3.07
C ALA A 64 10.30 -2.82 3.98
N LEU A 65 9.08 -2.27 4.05
CA LEU A 65 8.74 -1.18 4.97
C LEU A 65 8.91 -1.60 6.44
N LEU A 66 8.43 -2.79 6.82
CA LEU A 66 8.60 -3.30 8.19
C LEU A 66 10.08 -3.54 8.52
N LEU A 67 10.85 -4.12 7.59
CA LEU A 67 12.29 -4.31 7.77
C LEU A 67 13.02 -2.97 7.92
N MET A 68 12.67 -1.98 7.10
CA MET A 68 13.24 -0.64 7.21
C MET A 68 12.86 0.07 8.51
N LEU A 69 11.70 -0.23 9.10
CA LEU A 69 11.32 0.27 10.41
C LEU A 69 12.18 -0.35 11.53
N ILE A 70 12.51 -1.64 11.42
CA ILE A 70 13.43 -2.32 12.33
C ILE A 70 14.83 -1.72 12.19
N ILE A 71 15.33 -1.58 10.96
CA ILE A 71 16.63 -0.95 10.68
C ILE A 71 16.67 0.47 11.25
N TYR A 72 15.63 1.27 11.03
CA TYR A 72 15.53 2.63 11.58
C TYR A 72 15.70 2.65 13.11
N ARG A 73 15.10 1.70 13.83
CA ARG A 73 15.21 1.62 15.31
C ARG A 73 16.57 1.14 15.81
N MET A 74 17.29 0.35 15.01
CA MET A 74 18.57 -0.24 15.40
C MET A 74 19.77 0.56 14.91
N ALA A 75 19.56 1.45 13.94
CA ALA A 75 20.62 2.20 13.30
C ALA A 75 21.13 3.34 14.19
N ASN A 76 22.36 3.77 13.94
CA ASN A 76 22.91 4.99 14.55
C ASN A 76 22.29 6.23 13.89
N GLU A 77 22.37 7.38 14.56
CA GLU A 77 21.80 8.65 14.10
C GLU A 77 22.17 9.00 12.65
N SER A 78 23.40 8.73 12.23
CA SER A 78 23.89 8.98 10.86
C SER A 78 23.11 8.23 9.76
N PHE A 79 22.49 7.09 10.11
CA PHE A 79 21.74 6.25 9.20
C PHE A 79 20.23 6.50 9.27
N HIS A 80 19.72 7.17 10.32
CA HIS A 80 18.30 7.49 10.47
C HIS A 80 17.75 8.23 9.26
N LYS A 81 18.47 9.25 8.79
CA LYS A 81 18.07 10.03 7.61
C LYS A 81 17.89 9.16 6.37
N TRP A 82 18.83 8.26 6.11
CA TRP A 82 18.76 7.35 4.97
C TRP A 82 17.63 6.34 5.10
N ALA A 83 17.39 5.83 6.31
CA ALA A 83 16.27 4.94 6.56
C ALA A 83 14.93 5.63 6.29
N ILE A 84 14.75 6.89 6.71
CA ILE A 84 13.55 7.69 6.41
C ILE A 84 13.40 7.91 4.90
N VAL A 85 14.48 8.26 4.19
CA VAL A 85 14.46 8.47 2.73
C VAL A 85 14.04 7.19 1.98
N ILE A 86 14.56 6.03 2.39
CA ILE A 86 14.18 4.76 1.78
C ILE A 86 12.70 4.44 2.09
N GLN A 87 12.23 4.67 3.33
CA GLN A 87 10.82 4.48 3.67
C GLN A 87 9.90 5.40 2.85
N LEU A 88 10.30 6.66 2.63
CA LEU A 88 9.57 7.58 1.74
C LEU A 88 9.47 7.04 0.31
N ALA A 89 10.57 6.52 -0.23
CA ALA A 89 10.58 5.91 -1.56
C ALA A 89 9.64 4.68 -1.61
N LEU A 90 9.70 3.79 -0.62
CA LEU A 90 8.84 2.62 -0.53
C LEU A 90 7.35 3.01 -0.42
N ILE A 91 7.01 4.04 0.35
CA ILE A 91 5.63 4.55 0.43
C ILE A 91 5.19 5.18 -0.89
N ALA A 92 6.06 5.90 -1.60
CA ALA A 92 5.74 6.39 -2.93
C ALA A 92 5.44 5.23 -3.91
N PHE A 93 6.18 4.12 -3.83
CA PHE A 93 5.87 2.92 -4.59
C PHE A 93 4.53 2.28 -4.17
N CYS A 94 4.20 2.25 -2.87
CA CYS A 94 2.88 1.83 -2.40
C CYS A 94 1.77 2.66 -3.05
N MET A 95 1.89 4.00 -3.04
CA MET A 95 0.91 4.89 -3.67
C MET A 95 0.80 4.64 -5.18
N ALA A 96 1.93 4.50 -5.87
CA ALA A 96 1.96 4.19 -7.29
C ALA A 96 1.28 2.86 -7.61
N ALA A 97 1.44 1.84 -6.76
CA ALA A 97 0.79 0.53 -6.91
C ALA A 97 -0.74 0.58 -6.77
N GLN A 98 -1.31 1.62 -6.16
CA GLN A 98 -2.76 1.80 -6.11
C GLN A 98 -3.33 2.45 -7.38
N LEU A 99 -2.50 3.09 -8.21
CA LEU A 99 -2.98 3.80 -9.40
C LEU A 99 -3.58 2.88 -10.46
N PRO A 100 -3.00 1.71 -10.79
CA PRO A 100 -3.57 0.84 -11.82
C PRO A 100 -4.97 0.29 -11.47
N PRO A 101 -5.23 -0.27 -10.27
CA PRO A 101 -6.59 -0.68 -9.90
C PRO A 101 -7.60 0.48 -9.92
N LEU A 102 -7.20 1.68 -9.48
CA LEU A 102 -8.06 2.86 -9.53
C LEU A 102 -8.35 3.28 -10.98
N LEU A 103 -7.35 3.20 -11.86
CA LEU A 103 -7.52 3.50 -13.28
C LEU A 103 -8.46 2.50 -13.94
N PHE A 104 -8.27 1.20 -13.70
CA PHE A 104 -9.16 0.17 -14.24
C PHE A 104 -10.58 0.33 -13.73
N TRP A 105 -10.76 0.62 -12.44
CA TRP A 105 -12.07 0.93 -11.88
C TRP A 105 -12.75 2.10 -12.61
N VAL A 106 -12.02 3.19 -12.88
CA VAL A 106 -12.56 4.33 -13.65
C VAL A 106 -12.92 3.93 -15.08
N LEU A 107 -12.07 3.15 -15.76
CA LEU A 107 -12.35 2.67 -17.12
C LEU A 107 -13.58 1.77 -17.17
N PHE A 108 -13.78 0.90 -16.17
CA PHE A 108 -15.00 0.09 -16.05
C PHE A 108 -16.21 0.91 -15.64
N ALA A 109 -16.06 1.95 -14.83
CA ALA A 109 -17.17 2.84 -14.49
C ALA A 109 -17.65 3.66 -15.70
N LEU A 110 -16.75 3.95 -16.64
CA LEU A 110 -17.04 4.69 -17.87
C LEU A 110 -17.49 3.80 -19.03
N SER A 111 -17.21 2.50 -18.97
CA SER A 111 -17.65 1.55 -19.99
C SER A 111 -18.83 0.75 -19.46
N ASP A 112 -19.94 0.70 -20.20
CA ASP A 112 -21.09 -0.15 -19.85
C ASP A 112 -20.77 -1.67 -19.93
N ALA A 113 -19.49 -2.04 -20.06
CA ALA A 113 -19.01 -3.40 -20.27
C ALA A 113 -19.07 -4.25 -19.00
N GLN A 114 -18.85 -3.67 -17.82
CA GLN A 114 -18.87 -4.37 -16.53
C GLN A 114 -19.34 -3.43 -15.42
N GLN A 115 -20.01 -3.97 -14.39
CA GLN A 115 -20.43 -3.16 -13.25
C GLN A 115 -19.20 -2.76 -12.41
N ALA A 116 -18.90 -1.47 -12.37
CA ALA A 116 -17.87 -0.92 -11.50
C ALA A 116 -18.34 -0.99 -10.04
N GLU A 117 -17.84 -1.96 -9.29
CA GLU A 117 -18.24 -2.15 -7.91
C GLU A 117 -17.46 -1.24 -6.95
N TRP A 118 -18.17 -0.53 -6.07
CA TRP A 118 -17.58 0.32 -5.02
C TRP A 118 -16.70 -0.46 -4.03
N SER A 119 -16.97 -1.76 -3.89
CA SER A 119 -16.22 -2.70 -3.06
C SER A 119 -14.75 -2.78 -3.47
N ILE A 120 -14.42 -2.55 -4.74
CA ILE A 120 -13.04 -2.50 -5.26
C ILE A 120 -12.42 -1.13 -4.98
N LEU A 121 -13.14 -0.05 -5.29
CA LEU A 121 -12.63 1.31 -5.16
C LEU A 121 -12.27 1.69 -3.71
N ILE A 122 -13.14 1.38 -2.76
CA ILE A 122 -13.03 1.85 -1.37
C ILE A 122 -11.72 1.36 -0.71
N PRO A 123 -11.37 0.06 -0.75
CA PRO A 123 -10.09 -0.43 -0.22
C PRO A 123 -8.88 0.27 -0.83
N HIS A 124 -8.85 0.48 -2.15
CA HIS A 124 -7.74 1.13 -2.83
C HIS A 124 -7.60 2.61 -2.45
N LEU A 125 -8.71 3.34 -2.36
CA LEU A 125 -8.70 4.72 -1.87
C LEU A 125 -8.24 4.79 -0.41
N PHE A 126 -8.71 3.87 0.43
CA PHE A 126 -8.27 3.81 1.83
C PHE A 126 -6.77 3.55 1.96
N LEU A 127 -6.22 2.57 1.23
CA LEU A 127 -4.79 2.27 1.19
C LEU A 127 -3.96 3.44 0.65
N LEU A 128 -4.48 4.15 -0.37
CA LEU A 128 -3.84 5.33 -0.94
C LEU A 128 -3.81 6.49 0.06
N MET A 129 -4.93 6.78 0.74
CA MET A 129 -5.01 7.82 1.77
C MET A 129 -4.10 7.52 2.96
N LEU A 130 -4.06 6.25 3.40
CA LEU A 130 -3.19 5.82 4.48
C LEU A 130 -1.71 5.96 4.11
N ALA A 131 -1.32 5.53 2.91
CA ALA A 131 0.04 5.70 2.41
C ALA A 131 0.42 7.18 2.27
N GLY A 132 -0.50 8.03 1.77
CA GLY A 132 -0.31 9.47 1.72
C GLY A 132 -0.09 10.07 3.10
N TRP A 133 -0.86 9.67 4.11
CA TRP A 133 -0.66 10.12 5.48
C TRP A 133 0.72 9.70 6.03
N SER A 134 1.11 8.45 5.82
CA SER A 134 2.46 7.96 6.19
C SER A 134 3.56 8.77 5.51
N LEU A 135 3.40 9.12 4.23
CA LEU A 135 4.34 9.96 3.48
C LEU A 135 4.50 11.34 4.15
N PHE A 136 3.39 12.03 4.43
CA PHE A 136 3.43 13.35 5.06
C PHE A 136 4.13 13.31 6.43
N ARG A 137 3.88 12.28 7.24
CA ARG A 137 4.52 12.16 8.56
C ARG A 137 6.01 11.85 8.50
N LEU A 138 6.44 11.03 7.54
CA LEU A 138 7.87 10.80 7.33
C LEU A 138 8.59 12.03 6.77
N LEU A 139 7.91 12.87 5.96
CA LEU A 139 8.46 14.15 5.52
C LEU A 139 8.63 15.12 6.69
N ASP A 140 7.65 15.21 7.60
CA ASP A 140 7.77 16.00 8.84
C ASP A 140 8.98 15.52 9.67
N GLU A 141 9.13 14.21 9.84
CA GLU A 141 10.24 13.61 10.59
C GLU A 141 11.60 13.87 9.93
N LEU A 142 11.70 13.74 8.60
CA LEU A 142 12.91 14.06 7.84
C LEU A 142 13.33 15.52 7.99
N ASN A 143 12.35 16.44 7.98
CA ASN A 143 12.60 17.87 8.18
C ASN A 143 13.06 18.15 9.62
N GLY A 144 12.53 17.43 10.61
CA GLY A 144 13.00 17.49 12.00
C GLY A 144 14.47 17.10 12.13
N VAL A 145 14.86 15.97 11.52
CA VAL A 145 16.25 15.47 11.51
C VAL A 145 17.22 16.43 10.80
N LYS A 146 16.76 17.21 9.82
CA LYS A 146 17.60 18.21 9.13
C LYS A 146 17.93 19.42 10.02
N ASN A 147 17.09 19.71 11.01
CA ASN A 147 17.20 20.89 11.86
C ASN A 147 17.87 20.61 13.23
N SER A 148 18.18 19.35 13.53
CA SER A 148 18.96 18.90 14.69
C SER A 148 20.45 18.80 14.36
#